data_AF-A0A955QI17-F1
#
_entry.id   AF-A0A955QI17-F1
#
_cell.length_a   1.000
_cell.length_b   1.000
_cell.length_c   1.000
_cell.angle_alpha   90.00
_cell.angle_beta   90.00
_cell.angle_gamma   90.00
#
_symmetry.space_group_name_H-M   'P 1'
#
loop_
_entity.id
_entity.type
_entity.pdbx_description
1 polymer ?
#
loop_
_entity_poly.entity_id
_entity_poly.type
_entity_poly.pdbx_seq_one_letter_code
_entity_poly.pdbx_strand_id
1 'polypeptide(L)' 'MKSGAKILIAHGGADPFLTPEHIQQFQSALDQSGLDWEMVTYGGAQHGFTN' A
#
# COMPACT_ATOMS: atom_id res chain seq x y z
N MET A 1 23.73 1.60 -3.15
CA MET A 1 23.20 2.89 -2.67
C MET A 1 21.72 2.70 -2.35
N LYS A 2 21.23 3.19 -1.19
CA LYS A 2 19.79 3.22 -0.91
C LYS A 2 19.16 4.29 -1.81
N SER A 3 18.03 4.00 -2.45
CA SER A 3 17.30 4.98 -3.26
C SER A 3 16.77 6.10 -2.35
N GLY A 4 16.92 7.36 -2.75
CA GLY A 4 16.34 8.51 -2.05
C GLY A 4 14.87 8.77 -2.38
N ALA A 5 14.23 7.87 -3.14
CA ALA A 5 12.82 7.98 -3.49
C ALA A 5 11.92 7.70 -2.28
N LYS A 6 10.79 8.42 -2.24
CA LYS A 6 9.73 8.23 -1.25
C LYS A 6 8.49 7.67 -1.94
N ILE A 7 7.75 6.80 -1.26
CA ILE A 7 6.54 6.16 -1.81
C ILE A 7 5.32 6.53 -0.96
N LEU A 8 4.25 6.99 -1.61
CA LEU A 8 2.93 7.12 -1.01
C LEU A 8 1.99 6.10 -1.67
N ILE A 9 1.29 5.33 -0.86
CA ILE A 9 0.29 4.34 -1.29
C ILE A 9 -1.09 4.76 -0.79
N ALA A 10 -2.04 4.94 -1.71
CA ALA A 10 -3.44 5.18 -1.40
C ALA A 10 -4.26 3.93 -1.73
N HIS A 11 -4.74 3.22 -0.70
CA HIS A 11 -5.39 1.92 -0.85
C HIS A 11 -6.87 1.97 -0.47
N GLY A 12 -7.72 1.36 -1.30
CA GLY A 12 -9.14 1.15 -0.99
C GLY A 12 -9.32 -0.02 -0.03
N GLY A 13 -9.76 0.26 1.21
CA GLY A 13 -9.93 -0.75 2.25
C GLY A 13 -11.10 -1.72 2.03
N ALA A 14 -11.96 -1.44 1.05
CA ALA A 14 -13.03 -2.32 0.59
C ALA A 14 -12.74 -2.92 -0.79
N ASP A 15 -11.48 -2.97 -1.22
CA ASP A 15 -11.08 -3.62 -2.48
C ASP A 15 -11.33 -5.15 -2.39
N PRO A 16 -12.25 -5.71 -3.21
CA PRO A 16 -12.60 -7.12 -3.14
C PRO A 16 -11.54 -8.04 -3.76
N PHE A 17 -10.52 -7.49 -4.42
CA PHE A 17 -9.47 -8.27 -5.09
C PHE A 17 -8.26 -8.53 -4.19
N LEU A 18 -8.15 -7.86 -3.04
CA LEU A 18 -7.02 -7.97 -2.13
C LEU A 18 -7.45 -8.56 -0.79
N THR A 19 -6.74 -9.60 -0.34
CA THR A 19 -6.92 -10.16 1.01
C THR A 19 -6.05 -9.41 2.01
N PRO A 20 -6.33 -9.51 3.33
CA PRO A 20 -5.45 -8.95 4.35
C PRO A 20 -4.00 -9.43 4.25
N GLU A 21 -3.77 -10.67 3.84
CA GLU A 21 -2.44 -11.26 3.67
C GLU A 21 -1.68 -10.60 2.52
N HIS A 22 -2.33 -10.26 1.40
CA HIS A 22 -1.68 -9.52 0.32
C HIS A 22 -1.17 -8.16 0.80
N ILE A 23 -1.98 -7.46 1.60
CA ILE A 23 -1.61 -6.15 2.17
C ILE A 23 -0.43 -6.30 3.14
N GLN A 24 -0.47 -7.30 4.02
CA GLN A 24 0.60 -7.56 4.98
C GLN A 24 1.92 -7.92 4.29
N GLN A 25 1.88 -8.76 3.25
CA GLN A 25 3.07 -9.12 2.47
C GLN A 25 3.66 -7.90 1.76
N PHE A 26 2.83 -7.03 1.20
CA PHE A 26 3.27 -5.81 0.54
C PHE A 26 3.96 -4.84 1.51
N GLN A 27 3.36 -4.58 2.68
CA GLN A 27 3.97 -3.74 3.72
C GLN A 27 5.30 -4.33 4.21
N SER A 28 5.35 -5.65 4.42
CA SER A 28 6.58 -6.34 4.84
C SER A 28 7.72 -6.20 3.82
N ALA A 29 7.40 -6.20 2.52
CA ALA A 29 8.37 -5.97 1.45
C ALA A 29 8.86 -4.51 1.42
N LEU A 30 7.97 -3.54 1.68
CA LEU A 30 8.35 -2.13 1.81
C LEU A 30 9.27 -1.89 3.01
N ASP A 31 8.99 -2.50 4.17
CA ASP A 31 9.85 -2.42 5.35
C ASP A 31 11.25 -2.98 5.09
N GLN A 32 11.33 -4.12 4.39
CA GLN A 32 12.61 -4.73 4.01
C GLN A 32 13.37 -3.96 2.94
N SER A 33 12.68 -3.12 2.15
CA SER A 33 13.31 -2.34 1.08
C SER A 33 14.20 -1.20 1.61
N GLY A 34 13.95 -0.74 2.84
CA GLY A 34 14.61 0.43 3.42
C GLY A 34 14.28 1.76 2.74
N LEU A 35 13.18 1.81 1.95
CA LEU A 35 12.60 3.02 1.39
C LEU A 35 11.77 3.76 2.45
N ASP A 36 11.64 5.07 2.29
CA ASP A 36 10.69 5.89 3.04
C ASP A 36 9.31 5.73 2.39
N TRP A 37 8.35 5.16 3.14
CA TRP A 37 7.03 4.84 2.62
C TRP A 37 5.90 5.19 3.60
N GLU A 38 4.75 5.55 3.04
CA GLU A 38 3.50 5.77 3.77
C GLU A 38 2.34 5.09 3.04
N MET A 39 1.42 4.47 3.78
CA MET A 39 0.20 3.91 3.23
C MET A 39 -1.02 4.47 3.95
N VAL A 40 -1.94 5.04 3.17
CA VAL A 40 -3.25 5.51 3.63
C VAL A 40 -4.32 4.57 3.12
N THR A 41 -5.08 3.99 4.05
CA THR A 41 -6.19 3.07 3.73
C THR A 41 -7.53 3.78 3.89
N TYR A 42 -8.31 3.82 2.82
CA TYR A 42 -9.64 4.41 2.76
C TYR A 42 -10.69 3.32 2.98
N GLY A 43 -11.19 3.17 4.21
CA GLY A 43 -11.95 1.98 4.63
C GLY A 43 -13.15 1.57 3.77
N GLY A 44 -13.92 2.52 3.22
CA GLY A 44 -15.09 2.24 2.37
C GLY A 44 -14.82 2.25 0.87
N ALA A 45 -13.58 2.54 0.45
CA ALA A 45 -13.24 2.70 -0.96
C ALA A 45 -12.93 1.35 -1.62
N GLN A 46 -13.50 1.12 -2.80
CA GLN A 46 -13.27 -0.08 -3.61
C GLN A 46 -12.07 0.09 -4.56
N HIS A 47 -11.76 -0.95 -5.32
CA HIS A 47 -10.80 -0.86 -6.41
C HIS A 47 -11.15 0.28 -7.37
N GLY A 48 -10.17 1.11 -7.75
CA GLY A 48 -10.37 2.21 -8.70
C GLY A 48 -11.24 3.37 -8.18
N PHE A 49 -11.24 3.63 -6.87
CA PHE A 49 -12.05 4.69 -6.22
C PHE A 49 -11.74 6.14 -6.66
N THR A 50 -10.76 6.35 -7.53
CA THR A 50 -10.37 7.67 -8.04
C THR A 50 -10.81 7.95 -9.48
N ASN A 51 -11.58 7.03 -10.09
CA ASN A 51 -12.11 7.20 -11.45
C ASN A 51 -13.38 8.06 -11.48
#